data_AF-A0A2Z6QXA2-F1
#
_entry.id   AF-A0A2Z6QXA2-F1
#
_cell.length_a   1.000
_cell.length_b   1.000
_cell.length_c   1.000
_cell.angle_alpha   90.00
_cell.angle_beta   90.00
_cell.angle_gamma   90.00
#
_symmetry.space_group_name_H-M   'P 1'
#
loop_
_entity.id
_entity.type
_entity.pdbx_description
1 polymer ?
#
loop_
_entity_poly.entity_id
_entity_poly.type
_entity_poly.pdbx_seq_one_letter_code
_entity_poly.pdbx_strand_id
1 'polypeptide(L)'
;MSNQVVISKFGESKEAYSIDILKRLIRETNSLDDITKAKRYICSYFILCSNPHGVFMCRPDIKNFEHIPMKNISMLIHPITKTFFKQSNSEQPLTKTEFNIAKWFIYDNSLTCVATCNPAKQRIYKIQGQLYLNIFPGFLHQLRPLADFLANIHQAIKIIFTHIWDVWCLGDWNVTEYIIKWFAGMATGRKMY
;
A
#
# COMPACT_ATOMS: atom_id res chain seq x y z
N MET A 1 0.43 -23.08 5.23
CA MET A 1 -0.20 -21.88 5.83
C MET A 1 -0.74 -21.00 4.70
N SER A 2 -2.00 -20.56 4.79
CA SER A 2 -2.66 -19.69 3.78
C SER A 2 -1.88 -18.39 3.56
N ASN A 3 -1.59 -18.04 2.29
CA ASN A 3 -0.94 -16.80 1.87
C ASN A 3 -1.69 -15.51 2.31
N GLN A 4 -2.92 -15.61 2.84
CA GLN A 4 -3.71 -14.46 3.29
C GLN A 4 -3.07 -13.66 4.43
N VAL A 5 -2.42 -14.31 5.40
CA VAL A 5 -1.84 -13.63 6.57
C VAL A 5 -0.65 -12.75 6.19
N VAL A 6 0.00 -13.03 5.06
CA VAL A 6 1.21 -12.33 4.62
C VAL A 6 0.89 -10.95 4.03
N ILE A 7 -0.25 -10.81 3.34
CA ILE A 7 -0.61 -9.57 2.66
C ILE A 7 -1.19 -8.52 3.61
N SER A 8 -1.84 -8.94 4.71
CA SER A 8 -2.58 -8.02 5.57
C SER A 8 -1.72 -6.89 6.14
N LYS A 9 -0.38 -7.04 6.14
CA LYS A 9 0.57 -6.08 6.69
C LYS A 9 1.28 -5.19 5.65
N PHE A 10 0.98 -5.32 4.36
CA PHE A 10 1.61 -4.48 3.34
C PHE A 10 1.23 -3.01 3.58
N GLY A 11 2.25 -2.14 3.64
CA GLY A 11 2.04 -0.70 3.85
C GLY A 11 1.89 -0.26 5.31
N GLU A 12 2.01 -1.18 6.28
CA GLU A 12 1.91 -0.87 7.71
C GLU A 12 3.26 -0.52 8.37
N SER A 13 4.38 -0.82 7.69
CA SER A 13 5.70 -0.55 8.26
C SER A 13 5.96 0.94 8.40
N LYS A 14 6.54 1.33 9.54
CA LYS A 14 6.98 2.71 9.82
C LYS A 14 8.44 2.94 9.44
N GLU A 15 9.21 1.88 9.25
CA GLU A 15 10.64 1.92 8.94
C GLU A 15 10.86 1.67 7.45
N ALA A 16 11.93 2.23 6.89
CA ALA A 16 12.30 1.98 5.51
C ALA A 16 12.72 0.51 5.30
N TYR A 17 12.49 0.01 4.08
CA TYR A 17 12.99 -1.30 3.68
C TYR A 17 14.53 -1.37 3.78
N SER A 18 15.05 -2.46 4.31
CA SER A 18 16.49 -2.73 4.40
C SER A 18 16.82 -4.10 3.81
N ILE A 19 17.68 -4.09 2.79
CA ILE A 19 18.20 -5.31 2.19
C ILE A 19 19.05 -6.12 3.19
N ASP A 20 19.73 -5.47 4.13
CA ASP A 20 20.57 -6.15 5.12
C ASP A 20 19.73 -6.90 6.15
N ILE A 21 18.57 -6.35 6.53
CA ILE A 21 17.60 -7.08 7.36
C ILE A 21 17.09 -8.31 6.60
N LEU A 22 16.73 -8.17 5.32
CA LEU A 22 16.28 -9.32 4.51
C LEU A 22 17.38 -10.40 4.39
N LYS A 23 18.62 -10.00 4.08
CA LYS A 23 19.79 -10.90 4.02
C LYS A 23 19.98 -11.64 5.35
N ARG A 24 19.90 -10.93 6.48
CA ARG A 24 20.01 -11.52 7.82
C ARG A 24 18.91 -12.54 8.07
N LEU A 25 17.64 -12.20 7.79
CA LEU A 25 16.51 -13.12 7.96
C LEU A 25 16.69 -14.41 7.15
N ILE A 26 17.12 -14.30 5.89
CA ILE A 26 17.41 -15.46 5.05
C ILE A 26 18.58 -16.26 5.64
N ARG A 27 19.68 -15.62 6.05
CA ARG A 27 20.85 -16.27 6.63
C ARG A 27 20.56 -17.02 7.93
N GLU A 28 19.67 -16.52 8.78
CA GLU A 28 19.29 -17.14 10.06
C GLU A 28 18.27 -18.28 9.93
N THR A 29 17.74 -18.50 8.73
CA THR A 29 16.72 -19.52 8.45
C THR A 29 17.34 -20.92 8.42
N ASN A 30 16.93 -21.87 9.26
CA ASN A 30 17.52 -23.23 9.26
C ASN A 30 16.82 -24.19 8.30
N SER A 31 15.54 -23.98 8.03
CA SER A 31 14.73 -24.83 7.15
C SER A 31 13.92 -24.02 6.14
N LEU A 32 13.39 -24.69 5.12
CA LEU A 32 12.50 -24.03 4.16
C LEU A 32 11.20 -23.51 4.83
N ASP A 33 10.78 -24.08 5.96
CA ASP A 33 9.59 -23.62 6.68
C ASP A 33 9.85 -22.29 7.41
N ASP A 34 11.06 -22.14 7.95
CA ASP A 34 11.51 -20.93 8.66
C ASP A 34 11.63 -19.70 7.75
N ILE A 35 11.74 -19.89 6.43
CA ILE A 35 11.91 -18.80 5.45
C ILE A 35 10.70 -17.86 5.42
N THR A 36 9.59 -18.29 6.02
CA THR A 36 8.35 -17.53 6.16
C THR A 36 8.59 -16.15 6.77
N LYS A 37 9.58 -15.97 7.66
CA LYS A 37 9.94 -14.65 8.20
C LYS A 37 10.46 -13.71 7.10
N ALA A 38 11.37 -14.18 6.25
CA ALA A 38 11.90 -13.41 5.12
C ALA A 38 10.79 -13.10 4.09
N LYS A 39 9.94 -14.08 3.79
CA LYS A 39 8.76 -13.91 2.91
C LYS A 39 7.78 -12.85 3.45
N ARG A 40 7.49 -12.87 4.76
CA ARG A 40 6.65 -11.85 5.39
C ARG A 40 7.29 -10.47 5.36
N TYR A 41 8.59 -10.39 5.61
CA TYR A 41 9.34 -9.14 5.55
C TYR A 41 9.28 -8.53 4.14
N ILE A 42 9.61 -9.28 3.10
CA ILE A 42 9.55 -8.72 1.73
C ILE A 42 8.11 -8.31 1.36
N CYS A 43 7.10 -9.12 1.69
CA CYS A 43 5.71 -8.80 1.39
C CYS A 43 5.10 -7.66 2.23
N SER A 44 5.71 -7.24 3.35
CA SER A 44 5.26 -6.03 4.04
C SER A 44 5.68 -4.75 3.31
N TYR A 45 6.70 -4.83 2.46
CA TYR A 45 7.22 -3.70 1.68
C TYR A 45 6.86 -3.75 0.21
N PHE A 46 6.70 -4.94 -0.38
CA PHE A 46 6.49 -5.12 -1.81
C PHE A 46 5.25 -5.93 -2.10
N ILE A 47 4.51 -5.53 -3.13
CA ILE A 47 3.35 -6.27 -3.63
C ILE A 47 3.35 -6.26 -5.15
N LEU A 48 3.11 -7.43 -5.76
CA LEU A 48 2.97 -7.55 -7.21
C LEU A 48 1.65 -6.95 -7.67
N CYS A 49 1.72 -6.21 -8.76
CA CYS A 49 0.56 -5.59 -9.38
C CYS A 49 0.49 -5.97 -10.86
N SER A 50 -0.70 -6.40 -11.29
CA SER A 50 -0.99 -6.74 -12.69
C SER A 50 -1.33 -5.50 -13.51
N ASN A 51 -1.95 -4.50 -12.89
CA ASN A 51 -2.33 -3.25 -13.55
C ASN A 51 -2.22 -2.05 -12.58
N PRO A 52 -1.21 -1.16 -12.75
CA PRO A 52 -0.13 -1.25 -13.74
C PRO A 52 0.79 -2.46 -13.48
N HIS A 53 1.39 -3.01 -14.53
CA HIS A 53 2.23 -4.20 -14.43
C HIS A 53 3.60 -3.89 -13.80
N GLY A 54 3.83 -4.41 -12.60
CA GLY A 54 5.04 -4.13 -11.84
C GLY A 54 4.90 -4.49 -10.36
N VAL A 55 5.65 -3.76 -9.53
CA VAL A 55 5.63 -3.90 -8.07
C VAL A 55 5.37 -2.54 -7.45
N PHE A 56 4.53 -2.52 -6.42
CA PHE A 56 4.44 -1.37 -5.54
C PHE A 56 5.34 -1.59 -4.33
N MET A 57 6.18 -0.60 -4.06
CA MET A 57 7.01 -0.51 -2.86
C MET A 57 6.36 0.46 -1.87
N CYS A 58 6.19 0.04 -0.62
CA CYS A 58 5.85 0.93 0.48
C CYS A 58 7.05 1.82 0.81
N ARG A 59 6.82 3.13 0.81
CA ARG A 59 7.79 4.17 1.17
C ARG A 59 7.27 4.99 2.35
N PRO A 60 7.57 4.57 3.60
CA PRO A 60 7.05 5.24 4.79
C PRO A 60 7.52 6.69 4.94
N ASP A 61 8.70 7.02 4.39
CA ASP A 61 9.30 8.36 4.39
C ASP A 61 8.43 9.40 3.69
N ILE A 62 7.82 9.02 2.56
CA ILE A 62 6.92 9.90 1.79
C ILE A 62 5.44 9.59 2.04
N LYS A 63 5.14 8.67 2.98
CA LYS A 63 3.78 8.18 3.29
C LYS A 63 3.00 7.75 2.04
N ASN A 64 3.68 7.14 1.08
CA ASN A 64 3.11 6.78 -0.21
C ASN A 64 3.72 5.48 -0.76
N PHE A 65 3.24 5.05 -1.92
CA PHE A 65 3.77 3.91 -2.66
C PHE A 65 4.51 4.36 -3.90
N GLU A 66 5.63 3.71 -4.16
CA GLU A 66 6.39 3.87 -5.38
C GLU A 66 6.07 2.70 -6.31
N HIS A 67 5.61 3.00 -7.53
CA HIS A 67 5.40 1.98 -8.54
C HIS A 67 6.69 1.76 -9.33
N ILE A 68 7.12 0.50 -9.39
CA ILE A 68 8.32 0.08 -10.10
C ILE A 68 7.86 -0.84 -11.23
N PRO A 69 8.02 -0.41 -12.49
CA PRO A 69 7.68 -1.26 -13.64
C PRO A 69 8.45 -2.57 -13.59
N MET A 70 7.83 -3.67 -14.02
CA MET A 70 8.43 -5.00 -13.96
C MET A 70 9.83 -5.07 -14.61
N LYS A 71 10.05 -4.32 -15.69
CA LYS A 71 11.35 -4.23 -16.38
C LYS A 71 12.51 -3.75 -15.50
N ASN A 72 12.23 -3.03 -14.41
CA ASN A 72 13.24 -2.46 -13.52
C ASN A 72 13.33 -3.21 -12.17
N ILE A 73 12.60 -4.32 -12.00
CA ILE A 73 12.48 -5.01 -10.70
C ILE A 73 13.81 -5.54 -10.17
N SER A 74 14.72 -5.94 -11.07
CA SER A 74 16.04 -6.47 -10.73
C SER A 74 16.92 -5.46 -10.00
N MET A 75 16.68 -4.16 -10.18
CA MET A 75 17.38 -3.10 -9.46
C MET A 75 16.98 -3.02 -7.98
N LEU A 76 15.84 -3.59 -7.61
CA LEU A 76 15.24 -3.41 -6.30
C LEU A 76 15.26 -4.70 -5.48
N ILE A 77 14.71 -5.78 -6.04
CA ILE A 77 14.67 -7.09 -5.40
C ILE A 77 15.83 -7.90 -5.96
N HIS A 78 16.99 -7.72 -5.34
CA HIS A 78 18.18 -8.47 -5.71
C HIS A 78 17.99 -9.97 -5.41
N PRO A 79 18.49 -10.87 -6.28
CA PRO A 79 18.52 -12.29 -6.00
C PRO A 79 19.33 -12.58 -4.73
N ILE A 80 18.66 -13.02 -3.67
CA ILE A 80 19.31 -13.56 -2.47
C ILE A 80 19.00 -15.05 -2.42
N THR A 81 20.06 -15.84 -2.50
CA THR A 81 19.97 -17.29 -2.60
C THR A 81 20.43 -17.93 -1.30
N LYS A 82 19.74 -19.00 -0.88
CA LYS A 82 20.15 -19.85 0.23
C LYS A 82 19.97 -21.31 -0.12
N THR A 83 21.00 -22.11 0.12
CA THR A 83 20.92 -23.56 0.01
C THR A 83 20.49 -24.15 1.35
N PHE A 84 19.47 -25.00 1.30
CA PHE A 84 19.05 -25.86 2.39
C PHE A 84 19.47 -27.30 2.10
N PHE A 85 19.87 -27.99 3.15
CA PHE A 85 20.18 -29.40 3.10
C PHE A 85 19.17 -30.14 3.94
N LYS A 86 18.51 -31.13 3.35
CA LYS A 86 17.60 -32.01 4.07
C LYS A 86 18.14 -33.42 3.99
N GLN A 87 18.36 -34.05 5.14
CA GLN A 87 18.66 -35.46 5.23
C GLN A 87 17.33 -36.17 5.52
N SER A 88 16.85 -36.95 4.55
CA SER A 88 15.60 -37.70 4.66
C SER A 88 15.79 -38.93 5.55
N ASN A 89 16.86 -39.70 5.33
CA ASN A 89 17.27 -40.89 6.10
C ASN A 89 18.82 -40.98 6.13
N SER A 90 19.38 -41.72 7.08
CA SER A 90 20.84 -41.90 7.28
C SER A 90 21.58 -42.50 6.08
N GLU A 91 20.88 -43.20 5.18
CA GLU A 91 21.47 -43.87 4.01
C GLU A 91 21.23 -43.13 2.68
N GLN A 92 20.43 -42.06 2.67
CA GLN A 92 20.15 -41.31 1.44
C GLN A 92 21.07 -40.07 1.30
N PRO A 93 21.50 -39.74 0.07
CA PRO A 93 22.30 -38.55 -0.18
C PRO A 93 21.52 -37.28 0.22
N LEU A 94 22.25 -36.32 0.79
CA LEU A 94 21.71 -35.03 1.21
C LEU A 94 20.94 -34.37 0.06
N THR A 95 19.65 -34.12 0.26
CA THR A 95 18.86 -33.41 -0.75
C THR A 95 19.18 -31.92 -0.64
N LYS A 96 19.83 -31.38 -1.68
CA LYS A 96 20.15 -29.95 -1.80
C LYS A 96 18.96 -29.22 -2.41
N THR A 97 18.39 -28.26 -1.67
CA THR A 97 17.33 -27.38 -2.18
C THR A 97 17.83 -25.95 -2.17
N GLU A 98 17.84 -25.29 -3.33
CA GLU A 98 18.20 -23.89 -3.44
C GLU A 98 16.94 -23.01 -3.43
N PHE A 99 16.92 -22.02 -2.54
CA PHE A 99 15.86 -21.03 -2.43
C PHE A 99 16.36 -19.68 -2.92
N ASN A 100 15.59 -18.99 -3.75
CA ASN A 100 15.86 -17.65 -4.22
C ASN A 100 14.65 -16.74 -3.93
N ILE A 101 14.85 -15.71 -3.12
CA ILE A 101 13.75 -14.85 -2.68
C ILE A 101 13.12 -14.06 -3.84
N ALA A 102 13.91 -13.62 -4.82
CA ALA A 102 13.42 -12.85 -5.96
C ALA A 102 12.59 -13.74 -6.89
N LYS A 103 13.09 -14.95 -7.19
CA LYS A 103 12.35 -15.95 -7.98
C LYS A 103 11.03 -16.31 -7.29
N TRP A 104 11.08 -16.58 -5.99
CA TRP A 104 9.88 -16.87 -5.21
C TRP A 104 8.89 -15.71 -5.23
N PHE A 105 9.36 -14.47 -5.01
CA PHE A 105 8.49 -13.31 -4.94
C PHE A 105 7.80 -13.01 -6.28
N ILE A 106 8.49 -13.22 -7.42
CA ILE A 106 7.97 -12.88 -8.74
C ILE A 106 7.08 -13.99 -9.31
N TYR A 107 7.52 -15.25 -9.19
CA TYR A 107 6.90 -16.37 -9.92
C TYR A 107 6.08 -17.31 -9.03
N ASP A 108 6.54 -17.56 -7.80
CA ASP A 108 5.91 -18.55 -6.92
C ASP A 108 4.89 -17.90 -5.97
N ASN A 109 4.95 -16.57 -5.82
CA ASN A 109 4.03 -15.80 -5.00
C ASN A 109 2.71 -15.60 -5.77
N SER A 110 1.67 -16.32 -5.37
CA SER A 110 0.34 -16.27 -5.99
C SER A 110 -0.44 -14.95 -5.74
N LEU A 111 0.23 -13.91 -5.26
CA LEU A 111 -0.38 -12.71 -4.71
C LEU A 111 -0.16 -11.52 -5.62
N THR A 112 -0.94 -11.49 -6.70
CA THR A 112 -1.00 -10.37 -7.63
C THR A 112 -2.26 -9.55 -7.39
N CYS A 113 -2.12 -8.23 -7.28
CA CYS A 113 -3.23 -7.32 -7.11
C CYS A 113 -3.48 -6.45 -8.35
N VAL A 114 -4.57 -5.70 -8.32
CA VAL A 114 -4.84 -4.58 -9.23
C VAL A 114 -4.83 -3.29 -8.42
N ALA A 115 -4.13 -2.26 -8.90
CA ALA A 115 -4.10 -0.97 -8.23
C ALA A 115 -5.42 -0.22 -8.44
N THR A 116 -5.90 0.43 -7.39
CA THR A 116 -7.10 1.27 -7.38
C THR A 116 -6.88 2.47 -6.49
N CYS A 117 -7.61 3.55 -6.71
CA CYS A 117 -7.62 4.70 -5.80
C CYS A 117 -9.05 4.91 -5.31
N ASN A 118 -9.37 4.45 -4.11
CA ASN A 118 -10.71 4.57 -3.54
C ASN A 118 -10.65 4.93 -2.05
N PRO A 119 -11.03 6.16 -1.64
CA PRO A 119 -10.92 6.60 -0.25
C PRO A 119 -11.79 5.80 0.73
N ALA A 120 -12.83 5.11 0.25
CA ALA A 120 -13.73 4.30 1.08
C ALA A 120 -13.28 2.84 1.26
N LYS A 121 -12.22 2.40 0.57
CA LYS A 121 -11.72 1.03 0.66
C LYS A 121 -10.46 0.99 1.54
N GLN A 122 -10.32 -0.08 2.30
CA GLN A 122 -9.09 -0.37 3.04
C GLN A 122 -7.89 -0.60 2.09
N ARG A 123 -6.68 -0.64 2.64
CA ARG A 123 -5.43 -0.76 1.87
C ARG A 123 -5.44 -1.94 0.91
N ILE A 124 -5.89 -3.11 1.35
CA ILE A 124 -6.01 -4.31 0.54
C ILE A 124 -7.39 -4.91 0.73
N TYR A 125 -8.09 -5.18 -0.37
CA TYR A 125 -9.44 -5.74 -0.33
C TYR A 125 -9.66 -6.69 -1.51
N LYS A 126 -10.73 -7.49 -1.43
CA LYS A 126 -11.13 -8.41 -2.50
C LYS A 126 -12.53 -8.09 -3.01
N ILE A 127 -12.73 -8.20 -4.31
CA ILE A 127 -14.05 -8.17 -4.96
C ILE A 127 -14.09 -9.37 -5.91
N GLN A 128 -15.09 -10.24 -5.76
CA GLN A 128 -15.28 -11.43 -6.62
C GLN A 128 -14.00 -12.28 -6.81
N GLY A 129 -13.21 -12.42 -5.74
CA GLY A 129 -11.94 -13.16 -5.77
C GLY A 129 -10.71 -12.36 -6.24
N GLN A 130 -10.89 -11.26 -6.98
CA GLN A 130 -9.80 -10.37 -7.40
C GLN A 130 -9.27 -9.57 -6.21
N LEU A 131 -7.94 -9.59 -6.03
CA LEU A 131 -7.25 -8.79 -5.03
C LEU A 131 -6.97 -7.38 -5.56
N TYR A 132 -7.26 -6.37 -4.75
CA TYR A 132 -7.03 -4.97 -5.06
C TYR A 132 -6.11 -4.34 -4.03
N LEU A 133 -5.16 -3.54 -4.52
CA LEU A 133 -4.38 -2.61 -3.72
C LEU A 133 -5.01 -1.23 -3.87
N ASN A 134 -5.48 -0.65 -2.77
CA ASN A 134 -5.83 0.76 -2.74
C ASN A 134 -4.54 1.57 -2.60
N ILE A 135 -4.18 2.40 -3.58
CA ILE A 135 -3.01 3.28 -3.54
C ILE A 135 -3.35 4.68 -3.01
N PHE A 136 -4.58 4.91 -2.54
CA PHE A 136 -4.97 6.18 -1.94
C PHE A 136 -4.04 6.52 -0.76
N PRO A 137 -3.29 7.64 -0.80
CA PRO A 137 -2.29 7.97 0.23
C PRO A 137 -2.94 8.38 1.56
N GLY A 138 -4.26 8.58 1.57
CA GLY A 138 -4.98 9.22 2.66
C GLY A 138 -5.30 10.66 2.32
N PHE A 139 -6.13 11.28 3.16
CA PHE A 139 -6.41 12.71 3.06
C PHE A 139 -5.25 13.52 3.62
N LEU A 140 -4.89 14.61 2.94
CA LEU A 140 -3.88 15.56 3.42
C LEU A 140 -4.26 16.15 4.78
N HIS A 141 -5.55 16.37 4.98
CA HIS A 141 -6.11 16.94 6.20
C HIS A 141 -6.90 15.89 6.96
N GLN A 142 -6.70 15.86 8.28
CA GLN A 142 -7.53 15.08 9.18
C GLN A 142 -8.81 15.85 9.48
N LEU A 143 -9.94 15.15 9.47
CA LEU A 143 -11.21 15.70 9.91
C LEU A 143 -11.10 16.12 11.38
N ARG A 144 -11.45 17.36 11.66
CA ARG A 144 -11.49 17.93 13.01
C ARG A 144 -12.85 18.59 13.23
N PRO A 145 -13.42 18.51 14.44
CA PRO A 145 -14.58 19.30 14.82
C PRO A 145 -14.42 20.78 14.47
N LEU A 146 -15.51 21.41 14.06
CA LEU A 146 -15.51 22.84 13.73
C LEU A 146 -15.03 23.70 14.92
N ALA A 147 -15.34 23.29 16.15
CA ALA A 147 -14.96 23.99 17.37
C ALA A 147 -13.44 24.00 17.65
N ASP A 148 -12.67 23.13 17.00
CA ASP A 148 -11.22 23.04 17.21
C ASP A 148 -10.44 24.13 16.43
N PHE A 149 -11.12 24.89 15.57
CA PHE A 149 -10.50 25.93 14.77
C PHE A 149 -10.53 27.28 15.51
N LEU A 150 -9.48 28.08 15.30
CA LEU A 150 -9.36 29.40 15.89
C LEU A 150 -10.37 30.39 15.28
N ALA A 151 -10.79 31.39 16.06
CA ALA A 151 -11.76 32.41 15.63
C ALA A 151 -11.36 33.14 14.33
N ASN A 152 -10.06 33.37 14.11
CA ASN A 152 -9.57 33.99 12.87
C ASN A 152 -9.78 33.08 11.64
N ILE A 153 -9.68 31.76 11.79
CA ILE A 153 -9.98 30.79 10.72
C ILE A 153 -11.47 30.84 10.39
N HIS A 154 -12.34 30.87 11.40
CA HIS A 154 -13.78 31.03 11.20
C HIS A 154 -14.13 32.30 10.44
N GLN A 155 -13.49 33.42 10.80
CA GLN A 155 -13.70 34.70 10.12
C GLN A 155 -13.24 34.65 8.66
N ALA A 156 -12.08 34.05 8.38
CA ALA A 156 -11.59 33.89 7.01
C ALA A 156 -12.51 33.03 6.15
N ILE A 157 -13.01 31.90 6.68
CA ILE A 157 -13.97 31.04 6.00
C ILE A 157 -15.29 31.76 5.74
N LYS A 158 -15.76 32.59 6.69
CA LYS A 158 -16.95 33.41 6.51
C LYS A 158 -16.79 34.37 5.32
N ILE A 159 -15.64 35.04 5.19
CA ILE A 159 -15.35 35.93 4.05
C ILE A 159 -15.42 35.16 2.72
N ILE A 160 -14.85 33.94 2.67
CA ILE A 160 -14.88 33.10 1.47
C ILE A 160 -16.32 32.73 1.10
N PHE A 161 -17.13 32.25 2.05
CA PHE A 161 -18.52 31.89 1.78
C PHE A 161 -19.38 33.09 1.40
N THR A 162 -19.18 34.25 2.03
CA THR A 162 -19.85 35.50 1.63
C THR A 162 -19.51 35.85 0.18
N HIS A 163 -18.25 35.71 -0.24
CA HIS A 163 -17.86 35.97 -1.62
C HIS A 163 -18.50 34.97 -2.61
N ILE A 164 -18.55 33.68 -2.27
CA ILE A 164 -19.24 32.67 -3.08
C ILE A 164 -20.72 33.02 -3.23
N TRP A 165 -21.39 33.38 -2.14
CA TRP A 165 -22.80 33.75 -2.11
C TRP A 165 -23.07 35.03 -2.94
N ASP A 166 -22.40 36.13 -2.61
CA ASP A 166 -22.71 37.45 -3.18
C ASP A 166 -22.19 37.61 -4.61
N VAL A 167 -20.99 37.10 -4.90
CA VAL A 167 -20.30 37.37 -6.17
C VAL A 167 -20.49 36.24 -7.18
N TRP A 168 -20.30 34.98 -6.77
CA TRP A 168 -20.39 33.86 -7.71
C TRP A 168 -21.83 33.44 -7.97
N CYS A 169 -22.65 33.43 -6.91
CA CYS A 169 -24.02 32.95 -6.98
C CYS A 169 -25.04 34.07 -7.09
N LEU A 170 -24.63 35.35 -7.04
CA LEU A 170 -25.51 36.53 -7.11
C LEU A 170 -26.64 36.49 -6.07
N GLY A 171 -26.40 35.90 -4.90
CA GLY A 171 -27.40 35.71 -3.86
C GLY A 171 -28.41 34.58 -4.12
N ASP A 172 -28.16 33.67 -5.08
CA ASP A 172 -28.97 32.47 -5.26
C ASP A 172 -28.53 31.36 -4.29
N TRP A 173 -29.45 30.94 -3.43
CA TRP A 173 -29.20 29.89 -2.44
C TRP A 173 -29.10 28.49 -3.02
N ASN A 174 -29.86 28.17 -4.08
CA ASN A 174 -29.77 26.86 -4.70
C ASN A 174 -28.40 26.66 -5.34
N VAL A 175 -27.87 27.69 -6.00
CA VAL A 175 -26.54 27.66 -6.60
C VAL A 175 -25.46 27.63 -5.52
N THR A 176 -25.60 28.46 -4.48
CA THR A 176 -24.63 28.50 -3.36
C THR A 176 -24.55 27.17 -2.63
N GLU A 177 -25.71 26.58 -2.31
CA GLU A 177 -25.78 25.29 -1.63
C GLU A 177 -25.14 24.18 -2.47
N TYR A 178 -25.40 24.18 -3.78
CA TYR A 178 -24.76 23.25 -4.71
C TYR A 178 -23.22 23.37 -4.69
N ILE A 179 -22.68 24.58 -4.74
CA ILE A 179 -21.22 24.82 -4.69
C ILE A 179 -20.63 24.36 -3.36
N ILE A 180 -21.29 24.64 -2.24
CA ILE A 180 -20.84 24.20 -0.91
C ILE A 180 -20.84 22.67 -0.81
N LYS A 181 -21.92 22.02 -1.26
CA LYS A 181 -22.01 20.55 -1.33
C LYS A 181 -20.93 19.97 -2.23
N TRP A 182 -20.60 20.65 -3.33
CA TRP A 182 -19.51 20.26 -4.22
C TRP A 182 -18.15 20.32 -3.55
N PHE A 183 -17.83 21.41 -2.84
CA PHE A 183 -16.59 21.49 -2.05
C PHE A 183 -16.51 20.39 -0.98
N ALA A 184 -17.61 20.14 -0.25
CA ALA A 184 -17.66 19.08 0.74
C ALA A 184 -17.48 17.68 0.12
N GLY A 185 -18.11 17.44 -1.04
CA GLY A 185 -17.94 16.20 -1.81
C GLY A 185 -16.51 16.00 -2.26
N MET A 186 -15.90 17.02 -2.88
CA MET A 186 -14.49 16.98 -3.32
C MET A 186 -13.54 16.74 -2.14
N ALA A 187 -13.70 17.48 -1.04
CA ALA A 187 -12.84 17.35 0.14
C ALA A 187 -12.92 15.96 0.78
N THR A 188 -14.05 15.26 0.62
CA THR A 188 -14.26 13.90 1.14
C THR A 188 -14.05 12.79 0.09
N GLY A 189 -13.62 13.16 -1.13
CA GLY A 189 -13.39 12.22 -2.23
C GLY A 189 -14.67 11.53 -2.74
N ARG A 190 -15.84 12.16 -2.56
CA ARG A 190 -17.14 11.67 -3.03
C ARG A 190 -17.51 12.37 -4.34
N LYS A 191 -18.14 11.63 -5.26
CA LYS A 191 -18.83 12.24 -6.40
C LYS A 191 -20.06 12.99 -5.90
N MET A 192 -20.34 14.14 -6.54
CA MET A 192 -21.65 14.78 -6.46
C MET A 192 -22.68 13.88 -7.13
N TYR A 193 -23.82 13.67 -6.49
CA TYR A 193 -25.03 13.08 -7.08
C TYR A 193 -26.11 14.15 -7.13
#